data_AF-A0A834HSQ2-F1
#
_entry.id   AF-A0A834HSQ2-F1
#
_cell.length_a   1.000
_cell.length_b   1.000
_cell.length_c   1.000
_cell.angle_alpha   90.00
_cell.angle_beta   90.00
_cell.angle_gamma   90.00
#
_symmetry.space_group_name_H-M   'P 1'
#
loop_
_entity.id
_entity.type
_entity.pdbx_description
1 polymer ?
#
loop_
_entity_poly.entity_id
_entity_poly.type
_entity_poly.pdbx_seq_one_letter_code
_entity_poly.pdbx_strand_id
1 'polypeptide(L)'
;MKREGLANKSGKYSNRRIIRHRGRDGDRMTETLKYCLQKICELQAEIQQDEEEIHDPEAEGYSVCAMETLRFLSAQGMSSDHPLVKALTERLLRNRN
;
A
#
# COMPACT_ATOMS: atom_id res chain seq x y z
N MET A 1 10.83 -83.58 6.05
CA MET A 1 10.83 -82.19 6.58
C MET A 1 11.89 -81.37 5.84
N LYS A 2 11.50 -80.16 5.40
CA LYS A 2 12.29 -78.97 5.05
C LYS A 2 13.18 -78.99 3.78
N ARG A 3 12.66 -78.26 2.78
CA ARG A 3 13.37 -77.63 1.65
C ARG A 3 14.24 -76.48 2.18
N GLU A 4 15.31 -76.12 1.46
CA GLU A 4 15.63 -74.76 0.96
C GLU A 4 17.13 -74.57 0.70
N GLY A 5 17.44 -73.81 -0.35
CA GLY A 5 18.79 -73.34 -0.68
C GLY A 5 18.90 -72.86 -2.12
N LEU A 6 18.19 -71.78 -2.43
CA LEU A 6 17.92 -71.23 -3.76
C LEU A 6 19.18 -70.70 -4.46
N ALA A 7 19.30 -71.07 -5.74
CA ALA A 7 20.19 -70.46 -6.72
C ALA A 7 19.88 -68.96 -6.87
N ASN A 8 20.88 -68.09 -6.69
CA ASN A 8 20.74 -66.68 -7.03
C ASN A 8 21.51 -66.34 -8.30
N LYS A 9 20.72 -65.97 -9.31
CA LYS A 9 21.13 -65.62 -10.66
C LYS A 9 21.70 -64.21 -10.72
N SER A 10 22.60 -64.05 -11.67
CA SER A 10 23.12 -62.81 -12.22
C SER A 10 22.02 -61.75 -12.49
N GLY A 11 22.30 -60.51 -12.10
CA GLY A 11 21.41 -59.37 -12.33
C GLY A 11 22.20 -58.08 -12.48
N LYS A 12 22.42 -57.69 -13.73
CA LYS A 12 23.14 -56.51 -14.20
C LYS A 12 22.71 -55.21 -13.52
N TYR A 13 23.70 -54.33 -13.34
CA TYR A 13 23.60 -52.90 -13.07
C TYR A 13 22.32 -52.25 -13.63
N SER A 14 21.47 -51.74 -12.74
CA SER A 14 20.57 -50.64 -13.08
C SER A 14 20.78 -49.53 -12.06
N ASN A 15 21.76 -48.68 -12.37
CA ASN A 15 22.02 -47.44 -11.67
C ASN A 15 20.80 -46.52 -11.89
N ARG A 16 19.80 -46.63 -11.00
CA ARG A 16 18.63 -45.74 -11.01
C ARG A 16 19.12 -44.35 -10.62
N ARG A 17 19.41 -43.53 -11.63
CA ARG A 17 19.54 -42.08 -11.48
C ARG A 17 18.24 -41.57 -10.88
N ILE A 18 18.26 -41.26 -9.59
CA ILE A 18 17.19 -40.53 -8.91
C ILE A 18 17.29 -39.10 -9.45
N ILE A 19 16.49 -38.81 -10.48
CA ILE A 19 16.35 -37.46 -11.02
C ILE A 19 15.65 -36.64 -9.93
N ARG A 20 16.41 -35.80 -9.24
CA ARG A 20 15.89 -34.85 -8.26
C ARG A 20 15.18 -33.71 -9.00
N HIS A 21 13.91 -33.91 -9.34
CA HIS A 21 13.00 -32.84 -9.77
C HIS A 21 12.56 -31.95 -8.59
N ARG A 22 13.50 -31.45 -7.77
CA ARG A 22 13.17 -30.61 -6.58
C ARG A 22 13.63 -29.15 -6.66
N GLY A 23 14.34 -28.74 -7.72
CA GLY A 23 14.80 -27.35 -7.86
C GLY A 23 13.80 -26.44 -8.59
N ARG A 24 13.25 -26.89 -9.72
CA ARG A 24 12.62 -26.00 -10.70
C ARG A 24 11.27 -25.40 -10.27
N ASP A 25 10.43 -26.17 -9.58
CA ASP A 25 9.11 -25.69 -9.15
C ASP A 25 9.18 -24.83 -7.88
N GLY A 26 10.13 -25.12 -6.99
CA GLY A 26 10.43 -24.27 -5.84
C GLY A 26 10.93 -22.89 -6.26
N ASP A 27 11.79 -22.85 -7.28
CA ASP A 27 12.27 -21.60 -7.87
C ASP A 27 11.12 -20.81 -8.51
N ARG A 28 10.24 -21.46 -9.29
CA ARG A 28 9.09 -20.80 -9.91
C ARG A 28 8.11 -20.22 -8.90
N MET A 29 7.80 -20.96 -7.83
CA MET A 29 6.92 -20.49 -6.77
C MET A 29 7.55 -19.34 -5.99
N THR A 30 8.86 -19.42 -5.74
CA THR A 30 9.62 -18.35 -5.07
C THR A 30 9.63 -17.07 -5.90
N GLU A 31 9.85 -17.16 -7.21
CA GLU A 31 9.78 -15.99 -8.11
C GLU A 31 8.36 -15.41 -8.18
N THR A 32 7.33 -16.26 -8.14
CA THR A 32 5.94 -15.79 -8.09
C THR A 32 5.66 -15.04 -6.78
N LEU A 33 6.13 -15.56 -5.65
CA LEU A 33 5.99 -14.90 -4.34
C LEU A 33 6.73 -13.57 -4.28
N LYS A 34 7.94 -13.49 -4.83
CA LYS A 34 8.69 -12.23 -4.95
C LYS A 34 7.94 -11.20 -5.78
N TYR A 35 7.38 -11.62 -6.92
CA TYR A 35 6.58 -10.75 -7.77
C TYR A 35 5.33 -10.24 -7.06
N CYS A 36 4.61 -11.11 -6.36
CA CYS A 36 3.46 -10.71 -5.54
C CYS A 36 3.86 -9.70 -4.46
N LEU A 37 4.96 -9.94 -3.74
CA LEU A 37 5.45 -9.04 -2.70
C LEU A 37 5.83 -7.67 -3.28
N GLN A 38 6.53 -7.65 -4.42
CA GLN A 38 6.85 -6.41 -5.11
C GLN A 38 5.59 -5.61 -5.46
N LYS A 39 4.57 -6.27 -6.00
CA LYS A 39 3.29 -5.62 -6.33
C LYS A 39 2.56 -5.11 -5.11
N ILE A 40 2.58 -5.84 -3.99
CA ILE A 40 2.01 -5.35 -2.73
C ILE A 40 2.73 -4.09 -2.26
N CYS A 41 4.07 -4.06 -2.31
CA CYS A 41 4.84 -2.88 -1.92
C CYS A 41 4.58 -1.67 -2.85
N GLU A 42 4.46 -1.89 -4.16
CA GLU A 42 4.09 -0.84 -5.13
C GLU A 42 2.69 -0.28 -4.81
N LEU A 43 1.69 -1.14 -4.62
CA LEU A 43 0.33 -0.74 -4.27
C LEU A 43 0.26 -0.02 -2.91
N GLN A 44 1.04 -0.46 -1.92
CA GLN A 44 1.12 0.22 -0.63
C GLN A 44 1.75 1.60 -0.74
N ALA A 45 2.73 1.79 -1.63
CA ALA A 45 3.33 3.10 -1.88
C ALA A 45 2.37 4.05 -2.60
N GLU A 46 1.58 3.55 -3.55
CA GLU A 46 0.52 4.32 -4.23
C GLU A 46 -0.57 4.74 -3.23
N ILE A 47 -1.05 3.82 -2.38
CA ILE A 47 -2.05 4.12 -1.35
C ILE A 47 -1.51 5.11 -0.30
N GLN A 48 -0.24 4.98 0.11
CA GLN A 48 0.37 5.92 1.05
C GLN A 48 0.54 7.33 0.46
N GLN A 49 0.78 7.45 -0.86
CA GLN A 49 0.78 8.74 -1.54
C GLN A 49 -0.61 9.37 -1.53
N ASP A 50 -1.66 8.57 -1.72
CA ASP A 50 -3.05 9.04 -1.67
C ASP A 50 -3.52 9.32 -0.22
N GLU A 51 -3.00 8.62 0.80
CA GLU A 51 -3.31 8.87 2.22
C GLU A 51 -2.51 10.04 2.82
N GLU A 52 -1.35 10.42 2.28
CA GLU A 52 -0.65 11.66 2.67
C GLU A 52 -1.44 12.92 2.27
N GLU A 53 -2.31 12.82 1.25
CA GLU A 53 -3.41 13.76 1.04
C GLU A 53 -4.58 13.33 1.93
N ILE A 54 -4.48 13.56 3.25
CA ILE A 54 -5.64 13.53 4.14
C ILE A 54 -6.56 14.68 3.71
N HIS A 55 -7.31 14.43 2.64
CA HIS A 55 -8.36 15.32 2.19
C HIS A 55 -9.47 15.20 3.22
N ASP A 56 -9.44 16.07 4.23
CA ASP A 56 -10.51 16.21 5.20
C ASP A 56 -11.60 17.11 4.58
N PRO A 57 -12.68 16.54 4.00
CA PRO A 57 -13.73 17.32 3.36
C PRO A 57 -14.46 18.23 4.36
N GLU A 58 -14.45 17.88 5.64
CA GLU A 58 -15.03 18.71 6.69
C GLU A 58 -14.18 19.97 6.91
N ALA A 59 -12.85 19.81 7.01
CA ALA A 59 -11.93 20.94 7.08
C ALA A 59 -12.00 21.84 5.83
N GLU A 60 -12.13 21.25 4.64
CA GLU A 60 -12.34 22.01 3.40
C GLU A 60 -13.65 22.81 3.47
N GLY A 61 -14.75 22.17 3.90
CA GLY A 61 -16.05 22.83 4.08
C GLY A 61 -15.99 24.02 5.05
N TYR A 62 -15.29 23.87 6.18
CA TYR A 62 -15.07 24.98 7.12
C TYR A 62 -14.26 26.12 6.50
N SER A 63 -13.25 25.79 5.68
CA SER A 63 -12.43 26.80 5.00
C SER A 63 -13.24 27.62 3.99
N VAL A 64 -14.14 26.96 3.24
CA VAL A 64 -15.03 27.61 2.27
C VAL A 64 -16.00 28.52 3.00
N CYS A 65 -16.60 28.05 4.09
CA CYS A 65 -17.50 28.84 4.93
C CYS A 65 -16.82 30.10 5.52
N ALA A 66 -15.58 29.95 5.98
CA ALA A 66 -14.77 31.07 6.47
C ALA A 66 -14.50 32.12 5.38
N MET A 67 -14.10 31.68 4.18
CA MET A 67 -13.86 32.58 3.05
C MET A 67 -15.13 33.32 2.63
N GLU A 68 -16.27 32.62 2.57
CA GLU A 68 -17.55 33.22 2.21
C GLU A 68 -18.02 34.24 3.26
N THR A 69 -17.78 33.97 4.53
CA THR A 69 -18.04 34.94 5.62
C THR A 69 -17.25 36.23 5.41
N LEU A 70 -15.96 36.15 5.08
CA LEU A 70 -15.14 37.33 4.82
C LEU A 70 -15.60 38.09 3.57
N ARG A 71 -16.01 37.38 2.51
CA ARG A 71 -16.61 37.97 1.31
C ARG A 71 -17.91 38.70 1.63
N PHE A 72 -18.78 38.10 2.44
CA PHE A 72 -20.02 38.71 2.89
C PHE A 72 -19.74 40.03 3.64
N LEU A 73 -18.80 40.06 4.58
CA LEU A 73 -18.44 41.28 5.30
C LEU A 73 -17.91 42.36 4.36
N SER A 74 -17.10 42.00 3.38
CA SER A 74 -16.63 42.92 2.34
C SER A 74 -17.78 43.50 1.52
N ALA A 75 -18.76 42.67 1.13
CA ALA A 75 -19.95 43.12 0.41
C ALA A 75 -20.86 44.06 1.25
N GLN A 76 -20.81 43.95 2.58
CA GLN A 76 -21.45 44.90 3.51
C GLN A 76 -20.65 46.21 3.69
N GLY A 77 -19.55 46.38 2.96
CA GLY A 77 -18.71 47.58 3.02
C GLY A 77 -17.66 47.57 4.14
N MET A 78 -17.44 46.42 4.80
CA MET A 78 -16.38 46.32 5.78
C MET A 78 -15.02 46.18 5.10
N SER A 79 -14.12 47.12 5.39
CA SER A 79 -12.72 47.05 4.92
C SER A 79 -11.98 45.88 5.57
N SER A 80 -11.02 45.31 4.84
CA SER A 80 -10.04 44.35 5.38
C SER A 80 -9.24 44.89 6.56
N ASP A 81 -9.16 46.22 6.71
CA ASP A 81 -8.51 46.87 7.85
C ASP A 81 -9.38 46.98 9.10
N HIS A 82 -10.67 46.68 8.98
CA HIS A 82 -11.60 46.75 10.10
C HIS A 82 -11.17 45.75 11.21
N PRO A 83 -11.12 46.15 12.49
CA PRO A 83 -10.63 45.30 13.58
C PRO A 83 -11.31 43.92 13.64
N LEU A 84 -12.63 43.88 13.43
CA LEU A 84 -13.41 42.63 13.37
C LEU A 84 -12.99 41.73 12.19
N VAL A 85 -12.77 42.29 11.00
CA VAL A 85 -12.40 41.53 9.81
C VAL A 85 -10.98 40.98 9.96
N LYS A 86 -10.05 41.75 10.51
CA LYS A 86 -8.70 41.28 10.87
C LYS A 86 -8.75 40.13 11.86
N ALA A 87 -9.47 40.31 12.96
CA ALA A 87 -9.59 39.27 13.99
C ALA A 87 -10.20 37.97 13.46
N LEU A 88 -11.22 38.08 12.60
CA LEU A 88 -11.84 36.91 11.95
C LEU A 88 -10.90 36.24 10.95
N THR A 89 -10.19 37.02 10.14
CA THR A 89 -9.19 36.50 9.19
C THR A 89 -8.10 35.72 9.91
N GLU A 90 -7.57 36.28 11.00
CA GLU A 90 -6.56 35.60 11.82
C GLU A 90 -7.10 34.34 12.49
N ARG A 91 -8.34 34.35 12.98
CA ARG A 91 -8.93 33.16 13.63
C ARG A 91 -9.26 32.04 12.65
N LEU A 92 -9.75 32.39 11.46
CA LEU A 92 -10.29 31.42 10.52
C LEU A 92 -9.24 30.89 9.54
N LEU A 93 -8.23 31.69 9.19
CA LEU A 93 -7.29 31.36 8.09
C LEU A 93 -5.83 31.18 8.51
N ARG A 94 -5.45 31.51 9.76
CA ARG A 94 -4.05 31.47 10.20
C ARG A 94 -3.52 30.08 10.51
N ASN A 95 -4.40 29.10 10.75
CA ASN A 95 -4.01 27.70 10.97
C ASN A 95 -3.83 26.91 9.65
N ARG A 96 -3.72 27.60 8.51
CA ARG A 96 -3.63 27.01 7.17
C ARG A 96 -2.20 26.98 6.60
N ASN A 97 -1.23 27.53 7.35
CA ASN A 97 0.21 27.53 7.05
C ASN A 97 0.96 26.74 8.12
#